data_AF-A0A354NW74-F1
#
_entry.id   AF-A0A354NW74-F1
#
_cell.length_a   1.000
_cell.length_b   1.000
_cell.length_c   1.000
_cell.angle_alpha   90.00
_cell.angle_beta   90.00
_cell.angle_gamma   90.00
#
_symmetry.space_group_name_H-M   'P 1'
#
loop_
_entity.id
_entity.type
_entity.pdbx_description
1 polymer ?
#
loop_
_entity_poly.entity_id
_entity_poly.type
_entity_poly.pdbx_seq_one_letter_code
_entity_poly.pdbx_strand_id
1 'polypeptide(L)'
;MLADFVEVQTSDGMTLGGAYFAPADVDRGSSVEAVCFFHGDGGHFYRPLYLELGQRLAERGIAFLAANRRGHDIVSAGARGGPPKGYA
;
A
#
# COMPACT_ATOMS: atom_id res chain seq x y z
N MET A 1 7.38 -11.59 -10.44
CA MET A 1 6.34 -10.74 -9.83
C MET A 1 6.60 -9.31 -10.27
N LEU A 2 5.64 -8.67 -10.93
CA LEU A 2 5.70 -7.25 -11.29
C LEU A 2 4.52 -6.57 -10.59
N ALA A 3 4.78 -5.42 -9.97
CA ALA A 3 3.80 -4.58 -9.30
C ALA A 3 4.07 -3.13 -9.71
N ASP A 4 3.02 -2.34 -9.82
CA ASP A 4 3.14 -0.92 -10.08
C ASP A 4 3.44 -0.19 -8.77
N PHE A 5 4.53 0.58 -8.76
CA PHE A 5 4.77 1.51 -7.67
C PHE A 5 3.85 2.71 -7.84
N VAL A 6 3.09 3.02 -6.79
CA VAL A 6 2.11 4.12 -6.79
C VAL A 6 2.40 5.09 -5.66
N GLU A 7 2.10 6.37 -5.89
CA GLU A 7 2.22 7.43 -4.90
C GLU A 7 0.93 8.24 -4.83
N VAL A 8 0.54 8.64 -3.62
CA VAL A 8 -0.58 9.53 -3.37
C VAL A 8 -0.15 10.64 -2.43
N GLN A 9 -0.53 11.88 -2.75
CA GLN A 9 -0.35 13.02 -1.85
C GLN A 9 -1.58 13.14 -0.94
N THR A 10 -1.37 13.14 0.37
CA THR A 10 -2.41 13.41 1.36
C THR A 10 -2.84 14.87 1.32
N SER A 11 -4.02 15.18 1.87
CA SER A 11 -4.55 16.55 1.93
C SER A 11 -3.66 17.53 2.71
N ASP A 12 -2.76 17.02 3.58
CA ASP A 12 -1.79 17.82 4.32
C ASP A 12 -0.37 17.80 3.71
N GLY A 13 -0.24 17.34 2.47
CA GLY A 13 0.98 17.47 1.67
C GLY A 13 2.03 16.39 1.90
N MET A 14 1.68 15.24 2.50
CA MET A 14 2.59 14.10 2.61
C MET A 14 2.42 13.15 1.44
N THR A 15 3.52 12.65 0.87
CA THR A 15 3.48 11.59 -0.15
C THR A 15 3.56 10.23 0.53
N LEU A 16 2.63 9.34 0.21
CA LEU A 16 2.62 7.95 0.65
C LEU A 16 2.76 7.03 -0.57
N GLY A 17 3.71 6.09 -0.47
CA GLY A 17 3.96 5.09 -1.50
C GLY A 17 3.21 3.78 -1.28
N GLY A 18 3.08 3.00 -2.33
CA GLY A 18 2.49 1.66 -2.29
C GLY A 18 2.91 0.79 -3.47
N ALA A 19 2.55 -0.49 -3.38
CA ALA A 19 2.63 -1.45 -4.48
C ALA A 19 1.22 -1.89 -4.88
N TYR A 20 0.85 -1.58 -6.12
CA TYR A 20 -0.40 -1.98 -6.73
C TYR A 20 -0.21 -3.22 -7.61
N PHE A 21 -1.15 -4.15 -7.48
CA PHE A 21 -1.25 -5.35 -8.30
C PHE A 21 -2.60 -5.31 -9.02
N ALA A 22 -2.54 -5.16 -10.34
CA ALA A 22 -3.72 -5.24 -11.19
C ALA A 22 -4.32 -6.66 -11.11
N PRO A 23 -5.65 -6.79 -11.03
CA PRO A 23 -6.30 -8.09 -11.04
C PRO A 23 -6.09 -8.76 -12.41
N ALA A 24 -5.85 -10.06 -12.42
CA ALA A 24 -5.92 -10.85 -13.64
C ALA A 24 -7.37 -10.86 -14.17
N ASP A 25 -7.52 -10.89 -15.49
CA ASP A 25 -8.81 -11.05 -16.14
C ASP A 25 -9.23 -12.52 -16.10
N VAL A 26 -9.87 -12.91 -15.00
CA VAL A 26 -10.34 -14.27 -14.71
C VAL A 26 -11.73 -14.22 -14.09
N ASP A 27 -12.49 -15.29 -14.23
CA ASP A 27 -13.75 -15.45 -13.49
C ASP A 27 -13.44 -15.55 -11.98
N ARG A 28 -13.79 -14.48 -11.27
CA ARG A 28 -13.44 -14.33 -9.87
C ARG A 28 -14.47 -15.07 -9.01
N GLY A 29 -14.02 -16.07 -8.26
CA GLY A 29 -14.85 -16.82 -7.30
C GLY A 29 -15.22 -16.07 -6.01
N SER A 30 -15.11 -14.75 -5.97
CA SER A 30 -15.33 -13.89 -4.80
C SER A 30 -16.02 -12.58 -5.21
N SER A 31 -16.87 -12.05 -4.35
CA SER A 31 -17.46 -10.71 -4.52
C SER A 31 -16.48 -9.57 -4.18
N VAL A 32 -15.33 -9.87 -3.58
CA VAL A 32 -14.31 -8.87 -3.25
C VAL A 32 -13.51 -8.52 -4.50
N GLU A 33 -13.62 -7.29 -4.96
CA GLU A 33 -12.93 -6.83 -6.17
C GLU A 33 -11.51 -6.30 -5.89
N ALA A 34 -11.29 -5.78 -4.70
CA ALA A 34 -10.02 -5.19 -4.30
C ALA A 34 -9.75 -5.30 -2.80
N VAL A 35 -8.47 -5.33 -2.43
CA VAL A 35 -7.99 -5.28 -1.04
C VAL A 35 -6.97 -4.16 -0.90
N CYS A 36 -7.23 -3.22 0.01
CA CYS A 36 -6.25 -2.24 0.45
C CYS A 36 -5.63 -2.72 1.78
N PHE A 37 -4.36 -3.08 1.72
CA PHE A 37 -3.61 -3.63 2.83
C PHE A 37 -2.68 -2.58 3.43
N PHE A 38 -2.93 -2.26 4.69
CA PHE A 38 -2.06 -1.41 5.49
C PHE A 38 -1.25 -2.26 6.45
N HIS A 39 0.07 -2.14 6.41
CA HIS A 39 0.94 -2.80 7.38
C HIS A 39 0.90 -2.09 8.75
N GLY A 40 1.32 -2.79 9.80
CA GLY A 40 1.50 -2.24 11.15
C GLY A 40 2.66 -1.24 11.23
N ASP A 41 3.00 -0.78 12.42
CA ASP A 41 4.05 0.25 12.58
C ASP A 41 5.46 -0.31 12.33
N GLY A 42 6.38 0.53 11.84
CA GLY A 42 7.78 0.14 11.60
C GLY A 42 8.01 -0.78 10.40
N GLY A 43 7.10 -0.76 9.42
CA GLY A 43 7.18 -1.55 8.19
C GLY A 43 7.22 -0.71 6.93
N HIS A 44 7.26 -1.37 5.77
CA HIS A 44 7.11 -0.74 4.46
C HIS A 44 6.21 -1.60 3.57
N PHE A 45 5.53 -1.00 2.59
CA PHE A 45 4.65 -1.71 1.66
C PHE A 45 5.34 -2.86 0.90
N TYR A 46 6.67 -2.78 0.67
CA TYR A 46 7.43 -3.73 -0.14
C TYR A 46 7.97 -4.94 0.62
N ARG A 47 7.42 -5.28 1.79
CA ARG A 47 7.83 -6.52 2.48
C ARG A 47 7.43 -7.75 1.66
N PRO A 48 8.28 -8.80 1.61
CA PRO A 48 8.02 -10.00 0.80
C PRO A 48 6.64 -10.63 1.03
N LEU A 49 6.17 -10.71 2.27
CA LEU A 49 4.85 -11.25 2.60
C LEU A 49 3.72 -10.47 1.93
N TYR A 50 3.79 -9.14 1.90
CA TYR A 50 2.74 -8.30 1.35
C TYR A 50 2.73 -8.38 -0.17
N LEU A 51 3.92 -8.43 -0.78
CA LEU A 51 4.07 -8.60 -2.22
C LEU A 51 3.57 -9.99 -2.67
N GLU A 52 3.87 -11.04 -1.91
CA GLU A 52 3.36 -12.38 -2.19
C GLU A 52 1.84 -12.47 -2.02
N LEU A 53 1.29 -11.83 -0.99
CA LEU A 53 -0.16 -11.74 -0.81
C LEU A 53 -0.82 -11.01 -1.99
N GLY A 54 -0.23 -9.90 -2.42
CA GLY A 54 -0.72 -9.13 -3.56
C GLY A 54 -0.73 -9.93 -4.85
N GLN A 55 0.37 -10.62 -5.16
CA GLN A 55 0.42 -11.52 -6.32
C GLN A 55 -0.69 -12.58 -6.25
N ARG A 56 -0.83 -13.27 -5.11
CA ARG A 56 -1.81 -14.36 -4.97
C ARG A 56 -3.25 -13.87 -5.11
N LEU A 57 -3.57 -12.67 -4.64
CA LEU A 57 -4.91 -12.09 -4.79
C LEU A 57 -5.16 -11.62 -6.22
N ALA A 58 -4.16 -10.97 -6.84
CA ALA A 58 -4.24 -10.51 -8.22
C ALA A 58 -4.45 -11.68 -9.21
N GLU A 59 -3.75 -12.80 -9.02
CA GLU A 59 -3.93 -14.04 -9.80
C GLU A 59 -5.35 -14.62 -9.69
N ARG A 60 -6.12 -14.24 -8.66
CA ARG A 60 -7.52 -14.66 -8.45
C ARG A 60 -8.52 -13.58 -8.89
N GLY A 61 -8.06 -12.57 -9.63
CA GLY A 61 -8.88 -11.46 -10.12
C GLY A 61 -9.22 -10.43 -9.05
N ILE A 62 -8.49 -10.39 -7.93
CA ILE A 62 -8.70 -9.42 -6.84
C ILE A 62 -7.56 -8.40 -6.87
N ALA A 63 -7.88 -7.14 -7.12
CA ALA A 63 -6.87 -6.08 -7.10
C ALA A 63 -6.26 -5.95 -5.69
N PHE A 64 -4.98 -5.63 -5.60
CA PHE A 64 -4.34 -5.49 -4.30
C PHE A 64 -3.47 -4.24 -4.24
N LEU A 65 -3.56 -3.52 -3.13
CA LEU A 65 -2.69 -2.39 -2.81
C LEU A 65 -2.05 -2.63 -1.45
N ALA A 66 -0.72 -2.82 -1.41
CA ALA A 66 0.03 -2.61 -0.17
C ALA A 66 0.36 -1.13 -0.07
N ALA A 67 -0.14 -0.44 0.97
CA ALA A 67 0.04 1.00 1.13
C ALA A 67 0.81 1.33 2.40
N ASN A 68 1.72 2.30 2.29
CA ASN A 68 2.32 2.94 3.45
C ASN A 68 1.28 3.79 4.19
N ARG A 69 1.42 3.86 5.53
CA ARG A 69 0.70 4.81 6.40
C ARG A 69 1.69 5.82 6.96
N ARG A 70 1.20 6.96 7.47
CA ARG A 70 2.04 8.01 8.10
C ARG A 70 3.02 7.46 9.15
N GLY A 71 2.55 6.52 9.98
CA GLY A 71 3.34 5.84 11.02
C GLY A 71 4.27 4.72 10.53
N HIS A 72 4.50 4.59 9.22
CA HIS A 72 5.46 3.60 8.70
C HIS A 72 6.89 3.91 9.14
N ASP A 73 7.22 5.20 9.19
CA ASP A 73 8.45 5.70 9.81
C ASP A 73 8.15 5.97 11.29
N ILE A 74 8.92 5.37 12.20
CA ILE A 74 8.81 5.57 13.67
C ILE A 74 8.73 7.07 14.03
N VAL A 75 9.36 7.91 13.21
CA VAL A 75 9.10 9.35 13.14
C VAL A 75 8.74 9.68 11.70
N SER A 76 7.50 10.09 11.47
CA SER A 76 7.13 10.66 10.17
C SER A 76 7.78 12.02 10.02
N ALA A 77 8.68 12.16 9.04
CA ALA A 77 8.99 13.48 8.51
C ALA A 77 7.67 14.02 7.95
N GLY A 78 7.09 15.02 8.61
CA GLY A 78 5.86 15.65 8.14
C GLY A 78 6.01 16.23 6.73
N ALA A 79 5.01 16.95 6.25
CA ALA A 79 5.10 17.66 4.97
C ALA A 79 6.40 18.46 4.85
N ARG A 80 6.99 18.54 3.65
CA ARG A 80 8.28 19.19 3.41
C ARG A 80 8.28 20.63 3.98
N GLY A 81 9.16 20.90 4.93
CA GLY A 81 9.27 22.21 5.61
C GLY A 81 8.32 22.41 6.81
N GLY A 82 7.51 21.41 7.17
CA GLY A 82 6.66 21.40 8.36
C GLY A 82 7.33 20.75 9.57
N PRO A 83 6.78 20.96 10.78
CA PRO A 83 7.27 20.27 11.98
C PRO A 83 7.03 18.75 11.86
N PRO A 84 7.85 17.91 12.55
CA PRO A 84 7.55 16.50 12.69
C PRO A 84 6.13 16.32 13.23
N LYS A 85 5.30 15.55 12.54
CA LYS A 85 3.98 15.17 13.03
C LYS A 85 4.12 13.75 13.56
N GLY A 86 3.99 13.60 14.88
CA GLY A 86 4.01 12.30 15.55
C GLY A 86 2.84 11.41 15.12
N TYR A 87 2.74 10.24 15.77
CA TYR A 87 1.74 9.21 15.52
C TYR A 87 0.33 9.77 15.33
N ALA A 88 -0.28 9.44 14.18
CA ALA A 88 -1.71 9.57 13.91
C ALA A 88 -2.20 8.24 13.32
#